data_AF-A0A7K2BS27-F1
#
_entry.id   AF-A0A7K2BS27-F1
#
_cell.length_a   1.000
_cell.length_b   1.000
_cell.length_c   1.000
_cell.angle_alpha   90.00
_cell.angle_beta   90.00
_cell.angle_gamma   90.00
#
_symmetry.space_group_name_H-M   'P 1'
#
loop_
_entity.id
_entity.type
_entity.pdbx_description
1 polymer ?
#
loop_
_entity_poly.entity_id
_entity_poly.type
_entity_poly.pdbx_seq_one_letter_code
_entity_poly.pdbx_strand_id
1 'polypeptide(L)'
;PVVGGSQGVSGDGDVTFFGRGGSDTTAVALAHVLDADYCEIYTDVPGVFSADPRIVAEARRMETISFDELLEMTASGCPKPAMRAVELARTYGVELHVRSAFSWMPGTTVTGEEAMEHAIISAVTHDASEAKMTVSGVADRPGVAGRLFRTLADTDVNVDVIVQNVSSRGVTDISFTVPRSQLDTARTAAQGLIGELEADDVSADDGIARVSLIGAGMQTNPGVAARMFETLASAGINIEMISTSAIRISCVIRAGDMERAVSTLHESFELDKDPADRASVY
;
A
#
# COMPACT_ATOMS: atom_id res chain seq x y z
N PRO A 1 -20.58 -9.93 -24.95
CA PRO A 1 -21.46 -10.62 -23.97
C PRO A 1 -21.49 -9.80 -22.67
N VAL A 2 -22.58 -9.82 -21.91
CA VAL A 2 -22.61 -9.25 -20.55
C VAL A 2 -22.50 -10.41 -19.57
N VAL A 3 -21.49 -10.38 -18.69
CA VAL A 3 -21.18 -11.46 -17.75
C VAL A 3 -21.36 -10.94 -16.32
N GLY A 4 -21.92 -11.76 -15.43
CA GLY A 4 -21.98 -11.42 -14.01
C GLY A 4 -20.60 -11.50 -13.37
N GLY A 5 -20.10 -10.38 -12.85
CA GLY A 5 -18.82 -10.30 -12.16
C GLY A 5 -18.86 -10.83 -10.72
N SER A 6 -17.70 -11.05 -10.12
CA SER A 6 -17.52 -11.41 -8.69
C SER A 6 -18.14 -12.75 -8.26
N GLN A 7 -18.57 -13.58 -9.21
CA GLN A 7 -19.21 -14.87 -8.95
C GLN A 7 -18.63 -15.98 -9.84
N GLY A 8 -18.73 -17.21 -9.37
CA GLY A 8 -18.34 -18.41 -10.08
C GLY A 8 -19.12 -19.63 -9.59
N VAL A 9 -18.74 -20.81 -10.08
CA VAL A 9 -19.34 -22.08 -9.70
C VAL A 9 -18.22 -23.03 -9.25
N SER A 10 -18.39 -23.71 -8.11
CA SER A 10 -17.46 -24.72 -7.60
C SER A 10 -17.47 -25.98 -8.47
N GLY A 11 -16.54 -26.91 -8.22
CA GLY A 11 -16.54 -28.21 -8.89
C GLY A 11 -17.82 -29.04 -8.65
N ASP A 12 -18.50 -28.78 -7.52
CA ASP A 12 -19.74 -29.47 -7.12
C ASP A 12 -21.01 -28.77 -7.64
N GLY A 13 -20.85 -27.64 -8.37
CA GLY A 13 -21.98 -26.90 -8.92
C GLY A 13 -22.54 -25.78 -8.03
N ASP A 14 -21.91 -25.52 -6.88
CA ASP A 14 -22.35 -24.48 -5.95
C ASP A 14 -21.89 -23.08 -6.39
N VAL A 15 -22.77 -22.08 -6.26
CA VAL A 15 -22.44 -20.69 -6.53
C VAL A 15 -21.47 -20.16 -5.47
N THR A 16 -20.37 -19.56 -5.90
CA THR A 16 -19.34 -18.98 -5.04
C THR A 16 -19.05 -17.53 -5.41
N PHE A 17 -18.55 -16.75 -4.44
CA PHE A 17 -18.21 -15.34 -4.61
C PHE A 17 -16.72 -15.10 -4.35
N PHE A 18 -16.12 -14.19 -5.11
CA PHE A 18 -14.69 -13.87 -4.99
C PHE A 18 -14.37 -12.82 -3.91
N GLY A 19 -15.38 -12.28 -3.25
CA GLY A 19 -15.23 -11.23 -2.24
C GLY A 19 -14.93 -9.85 -2.84
N ARG A 20 -14.33 -8.97 -2.05
CA ARG A 20 -14.01 -7.59 -2.45
C ARG A 20 -13.06 -7.59 -3.66
N GLY A 21 -13.35 -6.75 -4.65
CA GLY A 21 -12.58 -6.69 -5.90
C GLY A 21 -12.85 -7.84 -6.87
N GLY A 22 -13.87 -8.66 -6.60
CA GLY A 22 -14.19 -9.83 -7.41
C GLY A 22 -14.58 -9.50 -8.84
N SER A 23 -15.26 -8.37 -9.09
CA SER A 23 -15.65 -7.96 -10.45
C SER A 23 -14.45 -7.63 -11.33
N ASP A 24 -13.51 -6.84 -10.82
CA ASP A 24 -12.25 -6.54 -11.51
C ASP A 24 -11.48 -7.84 -11.80
N THR A 25 -11.42 -8.74 -10.80
CA THR A 25 -10.77 -10.05 -10.94
C THR A 25 -11.42 -10.90 -12.03
N THR A 26 -12.76 -10.91 -12.11
CA THR A 26 -13.49 -11.60 -13.19
C THR A 26 -13.16 -11.01 -14.56
N ALA A 27 -13.10 -9.68 -14.68
CA ALA A 27 -12.80 -9.00 -15.93
C ALA A 27 -11.40 -9.39 -16.45
N VAL A 28 -10.40 -9.39 -15.59
CA VAL A 28 -9.02 -9.78 -15.93
C VAL A 28 -8.94 -11.26 -16.30
N ALA A 29 -9.61 -12.15 -15.55
CA ALA A 29 -9.62 -13.58 -15.86
C ALA A 29 -10.24 -13.86 -17.25
N LEU A 30 -11.33 -13.17 -17.58
CA LEU A 30 -11.95 -13.28 -18.90
C LEU A 30 -11.06 -12.70 -20.00
N ALA A 31 -10.42 -11.56 -19.77
CA ALA A 31 -9.48 -10.97 -20.72
C ALA A 31 -8.33 -11.93 -21.06
N HIS A 32 -7.77 -12.60 -20.05
CA HIS A 32 -6.76 -13.63 -20.26
C HIS A 32 -7.27 -14.81 -21.11
N VAL A 33 -8.40 -15.42 -20.71
CA VAL A 33 -8.93 -16.63 -21.39
C VAL A 33 -9.40 -16.34 -22.81
N LEU A 34 -9.82 -15.11 -23.09
CA LEU A 34 -10.27 -14.67 -24.41
C LEU A 34 -9.15 -14.12 -25.29
N ASP A 35 -7.90 -14.09 -24.80
CA ASP A 35 -6.75 -13.51 -25.50
C ASP A 35 -7.00 -12.05 -25.91
N ALA A 36 -7.55 -11.26 -24.99
CA ALA A 36 -7.86 -9.85 -25.23
C ALA A 36 -6.59 -9.00 -25.22
N ASP A 37 -6.54 -7.98 -26.08
CA ASP A 37 -5.41 -7.05 -26.16
C ASP A 37 -5.17 -6.29 -24.84
N TYR A 38 -6.25 -5.91 -24.15
CA TYR A 38 -6.22 -5.23 -22.84
C TYR A 38 -7.54 -5.39 -22.08
N CYS A 39 -7.51 -5.12 -20.78
CA CYS A 39 -8.69 -5.12 -19.90
C CYS A 39 -8.96 -3.71 -19.37
N GLU A 40 -10.05 -3.07 -19.82
CA GLU A 40 -10.47 -1.77 -19.29
C GLU A 40 -11.21 -1.92 -17.94
N ILE A 41 -10.70 -1.24 -16.91
CA ILE A 41 -11.34 -1.13 -15.60
C ILE A 41 -11.95 0.27 -15.47
N TYR A 42 -13.26 0.36 -15.61
CA TYR A 42 -14.01 1.61 -15.44
C TYR A 42 -14.37 1.85 -13.98
N THR A 43 -13.99 3.03 -13.48
CA THR A 43 -14.21 3.47 -12.11
C THR A 43 -14.73 4.93 -12.07
N ASP A 44 -14.81 5.53 -10.89
CA ASP A 44 -15.14 6.94 -10.67
C ASP A 44 -13.95 7.88 -10.90
N VAL A 45 -12.72 7.41 -10.70
CA VAL A 45 -11.50 8.18 -10.95
C VAL A 45 -11.01 8.06 -12.41
N PRO A 46 -10.44 9.12 -13.00
CA PRO A 46 -10.07 9.15 -14.42
C PRO A 46 -8.71 8.52 -14.74
N GLY A 47 -8.10 7.81 -13.79
CA GLY A 47 -6.81 7.14 -13.91
C GLY A 47 -6.15 7.02 -12.54
N VAL A 48 -4.89 6.58 -12.55
CA VAL A 48 -4.00 6.57 -11.39
C VAL A 48 -3.24 7.90 -11.35
N PHE A 49 -3.09 8.47 -10.16
CA PHE A 49 -2.48 9.79 -9.96
C PHE A 49 -1.22 9.71 -9.10
N SER A 50 -0.33 10.69 -9.28
CA SER A 50 0.89 10.85 -8.48
C SER A 50 0.65 11.08 -6.99
N ALA A 51 -0.54 11.54 -6.61
CA ALA A 51 -1.03 11.67 -5.24
C ALA A 51 -2.57 11.70 -5.28
N ASP A 52 -3.23 11.68 -4.13
CA ASP A 52 -4.69 11.85 -4.08
C ASP A 52 -5.09 13.27 -4.53
N PRO A 53 -5.85 13.43 -5.64
CA PRO A 53 -6.24 14.74 -6.15
C PRO A 53 -7.12 15.56 -5.20
N ARG A 54 -7.68 14.93 -4.16
CA ARG A 54 -8.47 15.60 -3.12
C ARG A 54 -7.59 16.29 -2.09
N ILE A 55 -6.34 15.86 -1.94
CA ILE A 55 -5.33 16.44 -1.04
C ILE A 55 -4.41 17.38 -1.82
N VAL A 56 -3.99 16.96 -3.01
CA VAL A 56 -3.06 17.73 -3.86
C VAL A 56 -3.75 18.03 -5.19
N ALA A 57 -4.17 19.28 -5.41
CA ALA A 57 -4.92 19.66 -6.60
C ALA A 57 -4.10 19.51 -7.89
N GLU A 58 -2.77 19.66 -7.78
CA GLU A 58 -1.78 19.54 -8.84
C GLU A 58 -1.35 18.08 -9.09
N ALA A 59 -1.98 17.11 -8.44
CA ALA A 59 -1.68 15.69 -8.67
C ALA A 59 -1.86 15.34 -10.16
N ARG A 60 -0.81 14.77 -10.75
CA ARG A 60 -0.78 14.44 -12.17
C ARG A 60 -1.35 13.05 -12.39
N ARG A 61 -2.24 12.90 -13.37
CA ARG A 61 -2.65 11.58 -13.87
C ARG A 61 -1.46 10.94 -14.59
N MET A 62 -1.14 9.71 -14.24
CA MET A 62 -0.12 8.93 -14.93
C MET A 62 -0.64 8.43 -16.27
N GLU A 63 0.19 8.52 -17.31
CA GLU A 63 -0.13 7.90 -18.59
C GLU A 63 0.05 6.39 -18.50
N THR A 64 1.18 5.97 -17.94
CA THR A 64 1.56 4.56 -17.76
C THR A 64 2.09 4.35 -16.35
N ILE A 65 1.86 3.17 -15.78
CA ILE A 65 2.43 2.70 -14.51
C ILE A 65 2.77 1.21 -14.61
N SER A 66 3.83 0.75 -13.95
CA SER A 66 4.14 -0.67 -13.89
C SER A 66 3.19 -1.44 -12.95
N PHE A 67 3.07 -2.76 -13.14
CA PHE A 67 2.33 -3.60 -12.20
C PHE A 67 2.89 -3.50 -10.77
N ASP A 68 4.21 -3.50 -10.61
CA ASP A 68 4.85 -3.50 -9.29
C ASP A 68 4.58 -2.18 -8.55
N GLU A 69 4.67 -1.04 -9.23
CA GLU A 69 4.33 0.26 -8.63
C GLU A 69 2.85 0.35 -8.27
N LEU A 70 1.94 -0.11 -9.15
CA LEU A 70 0.52 -0.08 -8.84
C LEU A 70 0.16 -0.99 -7.68
N LEU A 71 0.77 -2.18 -7.59
CA LEU A 71 0.57 -3.08 -6.44
C LEU A 71 1.01 -2.40 -5.13
N GLU A 72 2.17 -1.76 -5.13
CA GLU A 72 2.65 -1.03 -3.97
C GLU A 72 1.75 0.17 -3.61
N MET A 73 1.21 0.88 -4.60
CA MET A 73 0.23 1.94 -4.39
C MET A 73 -1.04 1.37 -3.76
N THR A 74 -1.55 0.24 -4.27
CA THR A 74 -2.75 -0.39 -3.71
C THR A 74 -2.57 -0.89 -2.28
N ALA A 75 -1.36 -1.35 -1.94
CA ALA A 75 -0.99 -1.78 -0.60
C ALA A 75 -0.76 -0.60 0.38
N SER A 76 -0.71 0.64 -0.09
CA SER A 76 -0.36 1.82 0.73
C SER A 76 -1.39 2.95 0.65
N GLY A 77 -2.60 2.66 0.16
CA GLY A 77 -3.74 3.58 0.22
C GLY A 77 -4.34 4.01 -1.12
N CYS A 78 -3.94 3.41 -2.24
CA CYS A 78 -4.63 3.57 -3.53
C CYS A 78 -5.74 2.51 -3.69
N PRO A 79 -7.03 2.84 -3.51
CA PRO A 79 -8.06 1.82 -3.37
C PRO A 79 -8.48 1.14 -4.68
N LYS A 80 -8.08 1.68 -5.84
CA LYS A 80 -8.54 1.22 -7.16
C LYS A 80 -7.44 1.27 -8.21
N PRO A 81 -7.36 0.29 -9.13
CA PRO A 81 -8.17 -0.95 -9.20
C PRO A 81 -7.91 -1.89 -8.01
N ALA A 82 -8.74 -2.91 -7.81
CA ALA A 82 -8.55 -3.84 -6.71
C ALA A 82 -7.21 -4.59 -6.83
N MET A 83 -6.41 -4.61 -5.75
CA MET A 83 -5.07 -5.24 -5.71
C MET A 83 -5.05 -6.64 -6.34
N ARG A 84 -6.00 -7.51 -5.95
CA ARG A 84 -6.12 -8.88 -6.49
C ARG A 84 -6.27 -8.94 -8.02
N ALA A 85 -6.95 -7.97 -8.62
CA ALA A 85 -7.10 -7.91 -10.07
C ALA A 85 -5.77 -7.51 -10.73
N VAL A 86 -5.03 -6.58 -10.11
CA VAL A 86 -3.68 -6.17 -10.56
C VAL A 86 -2.71 -7.35 -10.46
N GLU A 87 -2.75 -8.12 -9.37
CA GLU A 87 -1.92 -9.33 -9.21
C GLU A 87 -2.21 -10.37 -10.29
N LEU A 88 -3.50 -10.60 -10.60
CA LEU A 88 -3.92 -11.53 -11.63
C LEU A 88 -3.46 -11.07 -13.02
N ALA A 89 -3.58 -9.77 -13.28
CA ALA A 89 -3.19 -9.14 -14.53
C ALA A 89 -1.67 -9.29 -14.76
N ARG A 90 -0.87 -8.97 -13.73
CA ARG A 90 0.58 -9.19 -13.71
C ARG A 90 0.94 -10.64 -13.96
N THR A 91 0.24 -11.58 -13.31
CA THR A 91 0.52 -13.03 -13.42
C THR A 91 0.32 -13.55 -14.84
N TYR A 92 -0.70 -13.06 -15.54
CA TYR A 92 -1.05 -13.52 -16.88
C TYR A 92 -0.62 -12.56 -18.00
N GLY A 93 0.08 -11.48 -17.68
CA GLY A 93 0.51 -10.47 -18.66
C GLY A 93 -0.65 -9.73 -19.33
N VAL A 94 -1.79 -9.58 -18.65
CA VAL A 94 -2.95 -8.83 -19.17
C VAL A 94 -2.74 -7.35 -18.89
N GLU A 95 -2.55 -6.54 -19.93
CA GLU A 95 -2.50 -5.08 -19.79
C GLU A 95 -3.83 -4.55 -19.22
N LEU A 96 -3.76 -3.66 -18.23
CA LEU A 96 -4.95 -3.00 -17.68
C LEU A 96 -5.04 -1.56 -18.16
N HIS A 97 -6.27 -1.10 -18.33
CA HIS A 97 -6.53 0.30 -18.62
C HIS A 97 -7.52 0.88 -17.62
N VAL A 98 -7.02 1.68 -16.68
CA VAL A 98 -7.84 2.26 -15.60
C VAL A 98 -8.45 3.57 -16.09
N ARG A 99 -9.79 3.64 -16.16
CA ARG A 99 -10.52 4.77 -16.74
C ARG A 99 -11.69 5.20 -15.88
N SER A 100 -12.19 6.42 -16.10
CA SER A 100 -13.46 6.84 -15.49
C SER A 100 -14.64 6.53 -16.41
N ALA A 101 -15.73 6.00 -15.84
CA ALA A 101 -17.03 5.89 -16.53
C ALA A 101 -17.70 7.25 -16.76
N PHE A 102 -17.19 8.32 -16.13
CA PHE A 102 -17.79 9.65 -16.13
C PHE A 102 -16.97 10.69 -16.92
N SER A 103 -15.87 10.29 -17.56
CA SER A 103 -15.02 11.19 -18.33
C SER A 103 -14.44 10.53 -19.56
N TRP A 104 -14.16 11.33 -20.60
CA TRP A 104 -13.47 10.88 -21.81
C TRP A 104 -11.95 10.94 -21.70
N MET A 105 -11.40 11.14 -20.50
CA MET A 105 -9.96 11.14 -20.31
C MET A 105 -9.36 9.79 -20.75
N PRO A 106 -8.10 9.80 -21.23
CA PRO A 106 -7.49 8.59 -21.74
C PRO A 106 -7.33 7.52 -20.67
N GLY A 107 -7.23 7.84 -19.38
CA GLY A 107 -7.02 6.82 -18.33
C GLY A 107 -5.54 6.59 -18.02
N THR A 108 -5.22 5.50 -17.35
CA THR A 108 -3.83 5.08 -17.09
C THR A 108 -3.64 3.64 -17.55
N THR A 109 -2.62 3.40 -18.36
CA THR A 109 -2.22 2.05 -18.78
C THR A 109 -1.34 1.42 -17.70
N VAL A 110 -1.64 0.17 -17.35
CA VAL A 110 -0.86 -0.64 -16.40
C VAL A 110 -0.25 -1.80 -17.18
N THR A 111 1.08 -1.81 -17.27
CA THR A 111 1.80 -2.78 -18.10
C THR A 111 3.03 -3.35 -17.39
N GLY A 112 3.52 -4.47 -17.89
CA GLY A 112 4.79 -5.07 -17.48
C GLY A 112 5.98 -4.54 -18.29
N GLU A 113 5.72 -3.78 -19.35
CA GLU A 113 6.77 -3.16 -20.16
C GLU A 113 7.41 -2.00 -19.40
N GLU A 114 8.74 -1.98 -19.36
CA GLU A 114 9.50 -0.87 -18.78
C GLU A 114 9.35 0.37 -19.68
N ALA A 115 8.89 1.47 -19.11
CA ALA A 115 8.93 2.76 -19.78
C ALA A 115 10.40 3.15 -20.00
N MET A 116 10.77 3.56 -21.21
CA MET A 116 12.15 3.95 -21.53
C MET A 116 12.71 5.07 -20.63
N GLU A 117 11.82 5.89 -20.05
CA GLU A 117 12.13 6.95 -19.08
C GLU A 117 11.42 6.67 -17.76
N HIS A 118 12.12 6.07 -16.79
CA HIS A 118 11.58 5.83 -15.46
C HIS A 118 11.75 7.07 -14.57
N ALA A 119 10.62 7.61 -14.08
CA ALA A 119 10.66 8.49 -12.92
C ALA A 119 11.27 7.72 -11.74
N ILE A 120 12.18 8.35 -11.00
CA ILE A 120 12.76 7.73 -9.79
C ILE A 120 11.66 7.47 -8.75
N ILE A 121 10.76 8.44 -8.60
CA ILE A 121 9.57 8.39 -7.75
C ILE A 121 8.35 8.67 -8.60
N SER A 122 7.35 7.80 -8.51
CA SER A 122 6.14 7.85 -9.31
C SER A 122 4.99 8.48 -8.52
N ALA A 123 4.84 8.13 -7.23
CA ALA A 123 3.71 8.58 -6.42
C ALA A 123 4.03 8.77 -4.94
N VAL A 124 3.16 9.56 -4.30
CA VAL A 124 2.94 9.63 -2.87
C VAL A 124 1.56 9.05 -2.56
N THR A 125 1.48 8.04 -1.72
CA THR A 125 0.23 7.45 -1.23
C THR A 125 0.08 7.68 0.28
N HIS A 126 -1.14 7.51 0.80
CA HIS A 126 -1.41 7.67 2.22
C HIS A 126 -2.55 6.76 2.68
N ASP A 127 -2.51 6.38 3.96
CA ASP A 127 -3.54 5.55 4.59
C ASP A 127 -3.73 5.93 6.06
N ALA A 128 -4.96 6.28 6.44
CA ALA A 128 -5.37 6.60 7.83
C ALA A 128 -6.39 5.58 8.37
N SER A 129 -6.54 4.44 7.71
CA SER A 129 -7.46 3.37 8.10
C SER A 129 -6.83 2.35 9.06
N GLU A 130 -5.53 2.48 9.35
CA GLU A 130 -4.77 1.61 10.25
C GLU A 130 -4.55 2.21 11.64
N ALA A 131 -4.31 1.33 12.60
CA ALA A 131 -3.85 1.64 13.94
C ALA A 131 -2.51 0.93 14.19
N LYS A 132 -1.67 1.55 15.01
CA LYS A 132 -0.39 0.98 15.44
C LYS A 132 -0.59 0.23 16.75
N MET A 133 -0.03 -0.96 16.83
CA MET A 133 0.15 -1.70 18.07
C MET A 133 1.64 -1.91 18.36
N THR A 134 2.00 -2.00 19.62
CA THR A 134 3.36 -2.36 20.04
C THR A 134 3.30 -3.25 21.26
N VAL A 135 3.92 -4.43 21.14
CA VAL A 135 4.17 -5.34 22.25
C VAL A 135 5.61 -5.10 22.69
N SER A 136 5.78 -4.52 23.87
CA SER A 136 7.08 -4.08 24.37
C SER A 136 7.75 -5.15 25.22
N GLY A 137 9.07 -5.19 25.17
CA GLY A 137 9.88 -6.03 26.06
C GLY A 137 9.70 -7.54 25.84
N VAL A 138 9.32 -7.97 24.63
CA VAL A 138 9.19 -9.40 24.35
C VAL A 138 10.55 -10.10 24.39
N ALA A 139 10.59 -11.33 24.89
CA ALA A 139 11.81 -12.13 24.92
C ALA A 139 12.35 -12.37 23.48
N ASP A 140 13.62 -12.08 23.24
CA ASP A 140 14.26 -12.30 21.94
C ASP A 140 14.70 -13.76 21.80
N ARG A 141 13.73 -14.64 21.54
CA ARG A 141 13.96 -16.06 21.29
C ARG A 141 13.06 -16.59 20.17
N PRO A 142 13.51 -17.63 19.44
CA PRO A 142 12.71 -18.23 18.37
C PRO A 142 11.30 -18.62 18.84
N GLY A 143 10.31 -18.29 18.01
CA GLY A 143 8.90 -18.65 18.24
C GLY A 143 8.03 -17.55 18.83
N VAL A 144 8.60 -16.49 19.44
CA VAL A 144 7.84 -15.40 20.07
C VAL A 144 6.98 -14.64 19.05
N ALA A 145 7.58 -14.13 17.97
CA ALA A 145 6.84 -13.48 16.89
C ALA A 145 5.80 -14.44 16.25
N GLY A 146 6.18 -15.70 16.03
CA GLY A 146 5.30 -16.72 15.47
C GLY A 146 4.06 -16.95 16.34
N ARG A 147 4.22 -16.99 17.66
CA ARG A 147 3.11 -17.14 18.61
C ARG A 147 2.18 -15.93 18.57
N LEU A 148 2.73 -14.71 18.64
CA LEU A 148 1.97 -13.47 18.55
C LEU A 148 1.10 -13.41 17.29
N PHE A 149 1.71 -13.60 16.11
CA PHE A 149 0.99 -13.49 14.85
C PHE A 149 0.05 -14.67 14.58
N ARG A 150 0.35 -15.88 15.09
CA ARG A 150 -0.59 -17.01 15.03
C ARG A 150 -1.86 -16.69 15.82
N THR A 151 -1.75 -16.14 17.02
CA THR A 151 -2.90 -15.77 17.83
C THR A 151 -3.74 -14.66 17.19
N LEU A 152 -3.10 -13.64 16.60
CA LEU A 152 -3.81 -12.62 15.83
C LEU A 152 -4.55 -13.22 14.63
N ALA A 153 -3.88 -14.10 13.87
CA ALA A 153 -4.48 -14.80 12.74
C ALA A 153 -5.64 -15.73 13.14
N ASP A 154 -5.57 -16.39 14.30
CA ASP A 154 -6.66 -17.23 14.84
C ASP A 154 -7.90 -16.41 15.22
N THR A 155 -7.77 -15.08 15.30
CA THR A 155 -8.85 -14.13 15.56
C THR A 155 -9.24 -13.31 14.32
N ASP A 156 -8.81 -13.73 13.12
CA ASP A 156 -9.05 -13.06 11.84
C ASP A 156 -8.57 -11.58 11.79
N VAL A 157 -7.55 -11.25 12.59
CA VAL A 157 -6.90 -9.93 12.55
C VAL A 157 -5.89 -9.91 11.41
N ASN A 158 -6.08 -8.98 10.48
CA ASN A 158 -5.15 -8.73 9.40
C ASN A 158 -4.03 -7.80 9.89
N VAL A 159 -2.80 -8.29 9.80
CA VAL A 159 -1.60 -7.50 10.11
C VAL A 159 -0.95 -7.09 8.79
N ASP A 160 -0.51 -5.84 8.70
CA ASP A 160 0.19 -5.32 7.51
C ASP A 160 1.67 -5.06 7.82
N VAL A 161 2.01 -3.87 8.31
CA VAL A 161 3.41 -3.52 8.59
C VAL A 161 3.85 -4.22 9.86
N ILE A 162 4.99 -4.90 9.83
CA ILE A 162 5.66 -5.47 11.01
C ILE A 162 7.05 -4.85 11.11
N VAL A 163 7.35 -4.24 12.26
CA VAL A 163 8.66 -3.68 12.57
C VAL A 163 9.15 -4.25 13.90
N GLN A 164 10.28 -4.93 13.83
CA GLN A 164 11.04 -5.39 14.98
C GLN A 164 12.50 -5.00 14.75
N ASN A 165 13.07 -4.25 15.68
CA ASN A 165 14.49 -3.90 15.62
C ASN A 165 15.33 -4.97 16.32
N VAL A 166 16.66 -4.88 16.16
CA VAL A 166 17.61 -5.72 16.90
C VAL A 166 17.36 -5.63 18.40
N SER A 167 17.43 -6.77 19.08
CA SER A 167 17.20 -6.82 20.51
C SER A 167 18.30 -6.11 21.30
N SER A 168 17.93 -5.63 22.48
CA SER A 168 18.86 -5.09 23.46
C SER A 168 18.65 -5.84 24.76
N ARG A 169 19.73 -6.41 25.31
CA ARG A 169 19.69 -7.17 26.58
C ARG A 169 18.75 -8.39 26.56
N GLY A 170 18.54 -8.99 25.38
CA GLY A 170 17.70 -10.19 25.22
C GLY A 170 16.20 -9.91 25.14
N VAL A 171 15.79 -8.64 25.04
CA VAL A 171 14.41 -8.22 24.80
C VAL A 171 14.32 -7.27 23.61
N THR A 172 13.17 -7.23 22.97
CA THR A 172 12.88 -6.33 21.85
C THR A 172 11.42 -5.90 21.87
N ASP A 173 11.09 -4.92 21.04
CA ASP A 173 9.71 -4.47 20.83
C ASP A 173 9.25 -4.95 19.45
N ILE A 174 8.01 -5.43 19.37
CA ILE A 174 7.36 -5.76 18.10
C ILE A 174 6.23 -4.77 17.88
N SER A 175 6.42 -3.88 16.90
CA SER A 175 5.38 -2.97 16.44
C SER A 175 4.74 -3.47 15.16
N PHE A 176 3.44 -3.32 15.03
CA PHE A 176 2.74 -3.68 13.80
C PHE A 176 1.48 -2.82 13.58
N THR A 177 0.99 -2.80 12.34
CA THR A 177 -0.28 -2.14 12.01
C THR A 177 -1.41 -3.15 11.80
N VAL A 178 -2.62 -2.73 12.19
CA VAL A 178 -3.88 -3.46 11.98
C VAL A 178 -4.95 -2.48 11.50
N PRO A 179 -5.99 -2.93 10.78
CA PRO A 179 -7.14 -2.09 10.49
C PRO A 179 -7.73 -1.51 11.79
N ARG A 180 -8.07 -0.21 11.80
CA ARG A 180 -8.65 0.46 12.98
C ARG A 180 -9.89 -0.25 13.51
N SER A 181 -10.69 -0.84 12.62
CA SER A 181 -11.87 -1.63 12.97
C SER A 181 -11.57 -2.93 13.71
N GLN A 182 -10.32 -3.41 13.67
CA GLN A 182 -9.86 -4.64 14.33
C GLN A 182 -9.00 -4.37 15.57
N LEU A 183 -8.78 -3.09 15.93
CA LEU A 183 -7.85 -2.71 16.99
C LEU A 183 -8.19 -3.32 18.35
N ASP A 184 -9.46 -3.29 18.76
CA ASP A 184 -9.87 -3.82 20.06
C ASP A 184 -9.71 -5.35 20.15
N THR A 185 -10.02 -6.06 19.06
CA THR A 185 -9.81 -7.51 18.95
C THR A 185 -8.32 -7.84 19.03
N ALA A 186 -7.50 -7.15 18.24
CA ALA A 186 -6.05 -7.34 18.21
C ALA A 186 -5.42 -7.05 19.57
N ARG A 187 -5.84 -5.95 20.23
CA ARG A 187 -5.38 -5.56 21.56
C ARG A 187 -5.71 -6.63 22.60
N THR A 188 -6.96 -7.11 22.61
CA THR A 188 -7.40 -8.15 23.55
C THR A 188 -6.60 -9.44 23.36
N ALA A 189 -6.40 -9.86 22.10
CA ALA A 189 -5.62 -11.04 21.76
C ALA A 189 -4.15 -10.93 22.20
N ALA A 190 -3.50 -9.80 21.93
CA ALA A 190 -2.12 -9.56 22.32
C ALA A 190 -1.94 -9.42 23.85
N GLN A 191 -2.89 -8.78 24.54
CA GLN A 191 -2.88 -8.66 26.01
C GLN A 191 -2.96 -10.02 26.70
N GLY A 192 -3.73 -10.96 26.13
CA GLY A 192 -3.80 -12.34 26.63
C GLY A 192 -2.48 -13.11 26.54
N LEU A 193 -1.52 -12.63 25.74
CA LEU A 193 -0.23 -13.28 25.52
C LEU A 193 0.92 -12.70 26.36
N ILE A 194 0.72 -11.60 27.09
CA ILE A 194 1.80 -10.90 27.83
C ILE A 194 2.64 -11.88 28.67
N GLY A 195 1.98 -12.72 29.48
CA GLY A 195 2.68 -13.69 30.33
C GLY A 195 3.37 -14.83 29.58
N GLU A 196 2.86 -15.21 28.41
CA GLU A 196 3.45 -16.27 27.58
C GLU A 196 4.68 -15.76 26.81
N LEU A 197 4.64 -14.51 26.35
CA LEU A 197 5.71 -13.88 25.57
C LEU A 197 6.79 -13.25 26.45
N GLU A 198 6.62 -13.28 27.78
CA GLU A 198 7.45 -12.54 28.75
C GLU A 198 7.54 -11.05 28.39
N ALA A 199 6.43 -10.49 27.89
CA ALA A 199 6.33 -9.09 27.47
C ALA A 199 6.07 -8.17 28.66
N ASP A 200 6.45 -6.90 28.52
CA ASP A 200 6.20 -5.87 29.54
C ASP A 200 4.81 -5.23 29.39
N ASP A 201 4.42 -4.86 28.17
CA ASP A 201 3.18 -4.13 27.90
C ASP A 201 2.68 -4.31 26.45
N VAL A 202 1.40 -4.00 26.24
CA VAL A 202 0.78 -3.87 24.92
C VAL A 202 0.13 -2.48 24.79
N SER A 203 0.71 -1.66 23.93
CA SER A 203 0.20 -0.32 23.61
C SER A 203 -0.46 -0.28 22.23
N ALA A 204 -1.38 0.67 22.06
CA ALA A 204 -2.15 0.90 20.84
C ALA A 204 -2.31 2.40 20.60
N ASP A 205 -2.21 2.83 19.34
CA ASP A 205 -2.41 4.21 18.88
C ASP A 205 -3.21 4.20 17.57
N ASP A 206 -4.44 4.73 17.60
CA ASP A 206 -5.33 4.87 16.43
C ASP A 206 -5.29 6.28 15.81
N GLY A 207 -4.44 7.16 16.35
CA GLY A 207 -4.21 8.53 15.89
C GLY A 207 -3.06 8.65 14.90
N ILE A 208 -2.77 7.59 14.14
CA ILE A 208 -1.69 7.51 13.18
C ILE A 208 -2.19 7.56 11.73
N ALA A 209 -1.31 7.93 10.81
CA ALA A 209 -1.46 7.73 9.39
C ALA A 209 -0.14 7.27 8.79
N ARG A 210 -0.20 6.54 7.69
CA ARG A 210 0.94 6.14 6.88
C ARG A 210 1.01 7.03 5.65
N VAL A 211 2.21 7.50 5.32
CA VAL A 211 2.52 8.16 4.05
C VAL A 211 3.67 7.41 3.38
N SER A 212 3.54 7.15 2.08
CA SER A 212 4.48 6.31 1.36
C SER A 212 4.94 6.96 0.06
N LEU A 213 6.25 6.90 -0.21
CA LEU A 213 6.82 7.19 -1.52
C LEU A 213 6.96 5.88 -2.29
N ILE A 214 6.56 5.88 -3.56
CA ILE A 214 6.59 4.73 -4.47
C ILE A 214 7.43 5.09 -5.69
N GLY A 215 8.37 4.23 -6.08
CA GLY A 215 9.04 4.35 -7.37
C GLY A 215 10.16 3.34 -7.57
N ALA A 216 10.25 2.81 -8.79
CA ALA A 216 11.23 1.80 -9.16
C ALA A 216 12.69 2.27 -9.04
N GLY A 217 12.94 3.57 -9.27
CA GLY A 217 14.28 4.14 -9.19
C GLY A 217 14.84 4.28 -7.77
N MET A 218 14.05 4.01 -6.73
CA MET A 218 14.49 4.13 -5.34
C MET A 218 15.69 3.22 -5.01
N GLN A 219 15.78 2.03 -5.62
CA GLN A 219 16.87 1.07 -5.36
C GLN A 219 18.25 1.60 -5.75
N THR A 220 18.30 2.42 -6.80
CA THR A 220 19.55 2.93 -7.39
C THR A 220 19.85 4.38 -6.99
N ASN A 221 18.96 5.02 -6.23
CA ASN A 221 19.05 6.43 -5.85
C ASN A 221 19.00 6.59 -4.31
N PRO A 222 20.16 6.49 -3.63
CA PRO A 222 20.21 6.55 -2.16
C PRO A 222 19.72 7.89 -1.57
N GLY A 223 19.73 8.97 -2.36
CA GLY A 223 19.27 10.30 -1.94
C GLY A 223 17.75 10.40 -1.67
N VAL A 224 16.95 9.45 -2.15
CA VAL A 224 15.49 9.46 -2.00
C VAL A 224 15.06 9.45 -0.54
N ALA A 225 15.61 8.53 0.25
CA ALA A 225 15.25 8.40 1.67
C ALA A 225 15.67 9.65 2.47
N ALA A 226 16.88 10.16 2.22
CA ALA A 226 17.38 11.38 2.85
C ALA A 226 16.44 12.56 2.56
N ARG A 227 16.10 12.78 1.29
CA ARG A 227 15.18 13.84 0.87
C ARG A 227 13.81 13.69 1.52
N MET A 228 13.25 12.48 1.60
CA MET A 228 11.96 12.23 2.26
C MET A 228 12.01 12.67 3.73
N PHE A 229 13.01 12.21 4.48
CA PHE A 229 13.12 12.51 5.91
C PHE A 229 13.43 13.99 6.18
N GLU A 230 14.29 14.62 5.37
CA GLU A 230 14.57 16.05 5.44
C GLU A 230 13.32 16.89 5.12
N THR A 231 12.53 16.46 4.14
CA THR A 231 11.28 17.13 3.74
C THR A 231 10.27 17.07 4.89
N LEU A 232 10.05 15.89 5.49
CA LEU A 232 9.14 15.72 6.63
C LEU A 232 9.61 16.51 7.85
N ALA A 233 10.92 16.47 8.15
CA ALA A 233 11.50 17.22 9.26
C ALA A 233 11.36 18.74 9.07
N SER A 234 11.57 19.24 7.86
CA SER A 234 11.41 20.67 7.53
C SER A 234 9.96 21.15 7.65
N ALA A 235 9.01 20.24 7.45
CA ALA A 235 7.58 20.48 7.68
C ALA A 235 7.16 20.35 9.16
N GLY A 236 8.09 20.00 10.06
CA GLY A 236 7.82 19.77 11.49
C GLY A 236 7.04 18.49 11.77
N ILE A 237 7.11 17.49 10.89
CA ILE A 237 6.37 16.23 10.99
C ILE A 237 7.28 15.17 11.59
N ASN A 238 6.87 14.63 12.75
CA ASN A 238 7.63 13.58 13.43
C ASN A 238 7.33 12.21 12.83
N ILE A 239 8.38 11.42 12.58
CA ILE A 239 8.27 10.04 12.09
C ILE A 239 8.27 9.09 13.29
N GLU A 240 7.24 8.25 13.40
CA GLU A 240 7.09 7.29 14.50
C GLU A 240 7.59 5.89 14.13
N MET A 241 7.50 5.52 12.86
CA MET A 241 7.93 4.23 12.34
C MET A 241 8.32 4.40 10.87
N ILE A 242 9.35 3.68 10.45
CA ILE A 242 9.79 3.59 9.06
C ILE A 242 9.70 2.13 8.64
N SER A 243 9.14 1.88 7.45
CA SER A 243 9.14 0.58 6.80
C SER A 243 9.45 0.74 5.32
N THR A 244 10.17 -0.22 4.74
CA THR A 244 10.65 -0.13 3.36
C THR A 244 10.43 -1.45 2.62
N SER A 245 10.03 -1.36 1.34
CA SER A 245 10.14 -2.46 0.37
C SER A 245 11.21 -2.14 -0.66
N ALA A 246 11.31 -2.94 -1.72
CA ALA A 246 12.27 -2.72 -2.78
C ALA A 246 12.01 -1.39 -3.55
N ILE A 247 10.77 -0.91 -3.61
CA ILE A 247 10.41 0.30 -4.38
C ILE A 247 9.48 1.25 -3.59
N ARG A 248 9.42 1.11 -2.27
CA ARG A 248 8.56 1.88 -1.38
C ARG A 248 9.25 2.24 -0.08
N ILE A 249 9.13 3.50 0.37
CA ILE A 249 9.43 3.92 1.75
C ILE A 249 8.15 4.43 2.37
N SER A 250 7.77 3.88 3.52
CA SER A 250 6.59 4.24 4.28
C SER A 250 6.99 4.83 5.63
N CYS A 251 6.41 5.97 5.98
CA CYS A 251 6.54 6.59 7.29
C CYS A 251 5.18 6.59 7.98
N VAL A 252 5.14 6.12 9.23
CA VAL A 252 3.99 6.32 10.12
C VAL A 252 4.19 7.64 10.85
N ILE A 253 3.18 8.49 10.79
CA ILE A 253 3.14 9.84 11.34
C ILE A 253 1.82 10.05 12.09
N ARG A 254 1.64 11.20 12.75
CA ARG A 254 0.35 11.57 13.34
C ARG A 254 -0.69 11.81 12.24
N ALA A 255 -1.92 11.32 12.44
CA ALA A 255 -2.99 11.45 11.45
C ALA A 255 -3.28 12.92 11.07
N GLY A 256 -3.16 13.84 12.02
CA GLY A 256 -3.35 15.28 11.79
C GLY A 256 -2.32 15.91 10.84
N ASP A 257 -1.18 15.25 10.60
CA ASP A 257 -0.12 15.74 9.71
C ASP A 257 -0.19 15.15 8.30
N MET A 258 -1.12 14.22 8.05
CA MET A 258 -1.17 13.41 6.83
C MET A 258 -1.27 14.24 5.55
N GLU A 259 -2.25 15.14 5.45
CA GLU A 259 -2.43 15.95 4.24
C GLU A 259 -1.21 16.83 3.98
N ARG A 260 -0.65 17.44 5.03
CA ARG A 260 0.58 18.24 4.94
C ARG A 260 1.78 17.41 4.51
N ALA A 261 1.92 16.19 5.02
CA ALA A 261 2.99 15.27 4.62
C ALA A 261 2.89 14.93 3.13
N VAL A 262 1.69 14.58 2.66
CA VAL A 262 1.43 14.25 1.25
C VAL A 262 1.75 15.43 0.35
N SER A 263 1.24 16.62 0.64
CA SER A 263 1.49 17.81 -0.18
C SER A 263 2.97 18.19 -0.21
N THR A 264 3.65 18.18 0.94
CA THR A 264 5.07 18.58 1.00
C THR A 264 5.98 17.56 0.30
N LEU A 265 5.67 16.26 0.42
CA LEU A 265 6.38 15.20 -0.29
C LEU A 265 6.07 15.14 -1.79
N HIS A 266 4.94 15.69 -2.22
CA HIS A 266 4.61 15.79 -3.64
C HIS A 266 5.33 16.99 -4.30
N GLU A 267 5.46 18.10 -3.56
CA GLU A 267 6.17 19.32 -4.01
C GLU A 267 7.70 19.16 -4.00
N SER A 268 8.29 18.72 -2.88
CA SER A 268 9.60 18.05 -2.94
C SER A 268 9.42 16.86 -3.90
N PHE A 269 10.38 16.28 -4.59
CA PHE A 269 10.12 15.27 -5.66
C PHE A 269 9.38 15.76 -6.92
N GLU A 270 8.76 16.95 -6.93
CA GLU A 270 8.22 17.62 -8.14
C GLU A 270 7.25 16.73 -8.93
N LEU A 271 6.35 16.07 -8.22
CA LEU A 271 5.47 15.05 -8.80
C LEU A 271 4.32 15.64 -9.64
N ASP A 272 4.14 16.96 -9.63
CA ASP A 272 3.29 17.74 -10.53
C ASP A 272 3.87 17.82 -11.96
N LYS A 273 5.20 17.70 -12.10
CA LYS A 273 5.90 17.79 -13.38
C LYS A 273 5.93 16.46 -14.13
N ASP A 274 6.14 16.56 -15.44
CA ASP A 274 6.45 15.40 -16.26
C ASP A 274 7.77 14.76 -15.79
N PRO A 275 7.87 13.42 -15.70
CA PRO A 275 9.10 12.72 -15.35
C PRO A 275 10.36 13.22 -16.07
N ALA A 276 10.27 13.59 -17.34
CA ALA A 276 11.39 14.09 -18.13
C ALA A 276 11.88 15.48 -17.68
N ASP A 277 11.00 16.28 -17.07
CA ASP A 277 11.26 17.66 -16.65
C ASP A 277 11.64 17.79 -15.17
N ARG A 278 11.62 16.69 -14.42
CA ARG A 278 11.99 16.69 -13.00
C ARG A 278 13.47 16.93 -12.88
N ALA A 279 13.82 17.84 -11.97
CA ALA A 279 15.21 18.13 -11.71
C ALA A 279 15.89 16.83 -11.26
N SER A 280 17.01 16.50 -11.92
CA SER A 280 17.92 15.42 -11.53
C SER A 280 18.64 15.83 -10.26
N VAL A 281 17.88 15.90 -9.17
CA VAL A 281 18.36 16.28 -7.84
C VAL A 281 18.39 15.02 -7.01
N TYR A 282 19.33 14.14 -7.34
CA TYR A 282 19.74 13.02 -6.51
C TYR A 282 21.25 12.83 -6.63
#